data_AF-A0A963KRG4-F1
#
_entry.id   AF-A0A963KRG4-F1
#
_cell.length_a   1.000
_cell.length_b   1.000
_cell.length_c   1.000
_cell.angle_alpha   90.00
_cell.angle_beta   90.00
_cell.angle_gamma   90.00
#
_symmetry.space_group_name_H-M   'P 1'
#
loop_
_entity.id
_entity.type
_entity.pdbx_description
1 polymer ?
#
loop_
_entity_poly.entity_id
_entity_poly.type
_entity_poly.pdbx_seq_one_letter_code
_entity_poly.pdbx_strand_id
1 'polypeptide(L)'
;MSEPVGIRRKRLLHRSRYRGFRESDILFGRFVDLWLDRLDERELDQFEALIEEGDQDIYAWVQGTLPLPERHDNEVFARFRAAKTDTVERADP
;
A
#
# COMPACT_ATOMS: atom_id res chain seq x y z
N MET A 1 20.12 -14.19 9.34
CA MET A 1 20.50 -12.77 9.37
C MET A 1 19.31 -12.00 8.80
N SER A 2 18.70 -11.09 9.56
CA SER A 2 17.63 -10.24 9.01
C SER A 2 18.16 -9.44 7.83
N GLU A 3 17.41 -9.44 6.73
CA GLU A 3 17.72 -8.63 5.56
C GLU A 3 17.82 -7.15 5.98
N PRO A 4 18.86 -6.40 5.55
CA PRO A 4 18.96 -4.98 5.85
C PRO A 4 17.69 -4.25 5.39
N VAL A 5 17.14 -3.37 6.25
CA VAL A 5 15.91 -2.61 5.96
C VAL A 5 15.97 -1.88 4.62
N GLY A 6 17.14 -1.38 4.22
CA GLY A 6 17.32 -0.74 2.90
C GLY A 6 17.12 -1.69 1.71
N ILE A 7 17.45 -2.97 1.84
CA ILE A 7 17.20 -3.99 0.80
C ILE A 7 15.71 -4.33 0.76
N ARG A 8 15.08 -4.51 1.93
CA ARG A 8 13.63 -4.73 2.05
C ARG A 8 12.83 -3.63 1.35
N ARG A 9 13.14 -2.36 1.66
CA ARG A 9 12.48 -1.20 1.03
C ARG A 9 12.65 -1.19 -0.49
N LYS A 10 13.86 -1.44 -1.01
CA LYS A 10 14.08 -1.50 -2.47
C LYS A 10 13.24 -2.59 -3.14
N ARG A 11 13.15 -3.78 -2.52
CA ARG A 11 12.33 -4.89 -3.02
C ARG A 11 10.85 -4.53 -3.05
N LEU A 12 10.36 -3.92 -1.98
CA LEU A 12 8.99 -3.43 -1.83
C LEU A 12 8.64 -2.34 -2.84
N LEU A 13 9.55 -1.38 -3.04
CA LEU A 13 9.42 -0.32 -4.04
C LEU A 13 9.30 -0.90 -5.46
N HIS A 14 10.15 -1.87 -5.79
CA HIS A 14 10.08 -2.56 -7.08
C HIS A 14 8.74 -3.27 -7.23
N ARG A 15 8.35 -4.15 -6.30
CA ARG A 15 7.05 -4.85 -6.37
C ARG A 15 5.85 -3.89 -6.49
N SER A 16 5.93 -2.72 -5.85
CA SER A 16 4.87 -1.71 -5.88
C SER A 16 4.68 -1.06 -7.26
N ARG A 17 5.75 -0.99 -8.08
CA ARG A 17 5.79 -0.32 -9.39
C ARG A 17 5.68 -1.26 -10.60
N TYR A 18 5.64 -2.57 -10.36
CA TYR A 18 5.57 -3.58 -11.42
C TYR A 18 4.36 -4.48 -11.21
N ARG A 19 3.18 -3.87 -11.08
CA ARG A 19 1.91 -4.60 -10.95
C ARG A 19 1.19 -4.72 -12.27
N GLY A 20 0.38 -5.78 -12.41
CA GLY A 20 -0.43 -6.05 -13.60
C GLY A 20 -1.68 -5.17 -13.71
N PHE A 21 -2.09 -4.52 -12.62
CA PHE A 21 -3.28 -3.68 -12.55
C PHE A 21 -2.91 -2.21 -12.34
N ARG A 22 -3.34 -1.35 -13.26
CA ARG A 22 -2.96 0.08 -13.31
C ARG A 22 -3.39 0.84 -12.06
N GLU A 23 -4.59 0.59 -11.56
CA GLU A 23 -5.12 1.28 -10.39
C GLU A 23 -4.34 0.89 -9.14
N SER A 24 -4.01 -0.40 -8.97
CA SER A 24 -3.12 -0.83 -7.89
C SER A 24 -1.74 -0.20 -8.02
N ASP A 25 -1.14 -0.19 -9.21
CA ASP A 25 0.16 0.44 -9.44
C ASP A 25 0.17 1.91 -8.98
N ILE A 26 -0.87 2.68 -9.32
CA ILE A 26 -1.02 4.08 -8.88
C ILE A 26 -1.15 4.18 -7.36
N LEU A 27 -1.98 3.33 -6.75
CA LEU A 27 -2.20 3.34 -5.29
C LEU A 27 -0.92 3.00 -4.52
N PHE A 28 -0.25 1.92 -4.91
CA PHE A 28 1.01 1.48 -4.30
C PHE A 28 2.13 2.46 -4.57
N GLY A 29 2.28 2.96 -5.80
CA GLY A 29 3.28 3.96 -6.17
C GLY A 29 3.20 5.20 -5.29
N ARG A 30 2.00 5.77 -5.12
CA ARG A 30 1.80 6.93 -4.24
C ARG A 30 2.12 6.63 -2.78
N PHE A 31 1.67 5.48 -2.28
CA PHE A 31 1.93 5.10 -0.90
C PHE A 31 3.43 4.96 -0.64
N VAL A 32 4.17 4.27 -1.51
CA VAL A 32 5.60 4.07 -1.31
C VAL A 32 6.40 5.37 -1.43
N ASP A 33 6.01 6.26 -2.33
CA ASP A 33 6.69 7.56 -2.46
C ASP A 33 6.48 8.46 -1.21
N LEU A 34 5.37 8.31 -0.49
CA LEU A 34 5.05 9.10 0.71
C LEU A 34 5.54 8.46 2.02
N TRP A 35 5.41 7.14 2.14
CA TRP A 35 5.48 6.44 3.43
C TRP A 35 6.62 5.42 3.53
N LEU A 36 7.14 4.85 2.43
CA LEU A 36 8.07 3.71 2.49
C LEU A 36 9.32 3.97 3.33
N ASP A 37 9.90 5.17 3.22
CA ASP A 37 11.08 5.57 4.00
C ASP A 37 10.76 5.88 5.46
N ARG A 38 9.49 6.11 5.79
CA ARG A 38 9.00 6.41 7.15
C ARG A 38 8.54 5.17 7.91
N LEU A 39 8.30 4.05 7.21
CA LEU A 39 7.83 2.82 7.84
C LEU A 39 8.90 2.22 8.76
N ASP A 40 8.52 1.84 9.98
CA ASP A 40 9.37 1.04 10.86
C ASP A 40 9.39 -0.45 10.46
N GLU A 41 10.15 -1.29 11.16
CA GLU A 41 10.27 -2.71 10.82
C GLU A 41 8.92 -3.44 10.87
N ARG A 42 8.08 -3.15 11.87
CA ARG A 42 6.76 -3.77 11.99
C ARG A 42 5.81 -3.31 10.89
N GLU A 43 5.83 -2.02 10.57
CA GLU A 43 5.04 -1.47 9.46
C GLU A 43 5.51 -2.01 8.10
N LEU A 44 6.81 -2.26 7.92
CA LEU A 44 7.33 -2.92 6.73
C LEU A 44 6.80 -4.35 6.60
N ASP A 45 6.76 -5.13 7.69
CA ASP A 45 6.18 -6.48 7.67
C ASP A 45 4.67 -6.44 7.31
N GLN A 46 3.94 -5.45 7.82
CA GLN A 46 2.52 -5.24 7.45
C GLN A 46 2.36 -4.85 5.97
N PHE A 47 3.24 -4.00 5.47
CA PHE A 47 3.23 -3.60 4.06
C PHE A 47 3.61 -4.77 3.14
N GLU A 48 4.57 -5.61 3.54
CA GLU A 48 4.90 -6.85 2.84
C GLU A 48 3.67 -7.76 2.76
N ALA A 49 2.96 -7.99 3.86
CA ALA A 49 1.73 -8.79 3.83
C ALA A 49 0.68 -8.21 2.87
N LEU A 50 0.52 -6.87 2.85
CA LEU A 50 -0.42 -6.20 1.95
C LEU A 50 0.00 -6.29 0.48
N ILE A 51 1.31 -6.22 0.19
CA ILE A 51 1.82 -6.25 -1.18
C ILE A 51 1.59 -7.60 -1.87
N GLU A 52 1.49 -8.67 -1.08
CA GLU A 52 1.28 -10.04 -1.57
C GLU A 52 -0.18 -10.38 -1.85
N GLU A 53 -1.12 -9.52 -1.47
CA GLU A 53 -2.54 -9.69 -1.78
C GLU A 53 -2.85 -9.39 -3.25
N GLY A 54 -3.98 -9.92 -3.73
CA GLY A 54 -4.45 -9.73 -5.09
C GLY A 54 -4.85 -8.27 -5.37
N ASP A 55 -4.51 -7.77 -6.56
CA ASP A 55 -4.82 -6.40 -6.97
C ASP A 55 -6.32 -6.06 -6.86
N GLN A 56 -7.19 -7.00 -7.22
CA GLN A 56 -8.64 -6.83 -7.14
C GLN A 56 -9.15 -6.71 -5.71
N ASP A 57 -8.61 -7.53 -4.80
CA ASP A 57 -8.99 -7.53 -3.38
C ASP A 57 -8.55 -6.24 -2.71
N ILE A 58 -7.30 -5.82 -2.95
CA ILE A 58 -6.76 -4.56 -2.44
C ILE A 58 -7.62 -3.39 -2.91
N TYR A 59 -7.93 -3.34 -4.20
CA TYR A 59 -8.77 -2.29 -4.75
C TYR A 59 -10.15 -2.29 -4.09
N ALA A 60 -10.78 -3.46 -3.93
CA ALA A 60 -12.08 -3.59 -3.30
C ALA A 60 -12.08 -3.17 -1.82
N TRP A 61 -11.05 -3.50 -1.04
CA TRP A 61 -10.92 -3.04 0.35
C TRP A 61 -10.76 -1.52 0.44
N VAL A 62 -9.98 -0.92 -0.46
CA VAL A 62 -9.81 0.54 -0.52
C VAL A 62 -11.12 1.24 -0.88
N GLN A 63 -11.91 0.67 -1.80
CA GLN A 63 -13.24 1.17 -2.15
C GLN A 63 -14.29 0.90 -1.06
N GLY A 64 -14.01 0.00 -0.12
CA GLY A 64 -14.97 -0.45 0.89
C GLY A 64 -16.06 -1.37 0.34
N THR A 65 -15.85 -1.96 -0.84
CA THR A 65 -16.78 -2.93 -1.45
C THR A 65 -16.59 -4.34 -0.90
N LEU A 66 -15.42 -4.63 -0.33
CA LEU A 66 -15.14 -5.85 0.43
C LEU A 66 -14.73 -5.51 1.87
N PRO A 67 -15.07 -6.36 2.85
CA PRO A 67 -14.61 -6.20 4.22
C PRO A 67 -13.09 -6.38 4.30
N LEU A 68 -12.43 -5.50 5.04
CA LEU A 68 -11.00 -5.60 5.31
C LEU A 68 -10.74 -6.78 6.26
N PRO A 69 -9.85 -7.73 5.90
CA PRO A 69 -9.47 -8.79 6.81
C PRO A 69 -8.73 -8.26 8.05
N GLU A 70 -8.91 -8.89 9.21
CA GLU A 70 -8.28 -8.47 10.48
C GLU A 70 -6.74 -8.37 10.39
N ARG A 71 -6.10 -9.21 9.55
CA ARG A 71 -4.64 -9.14 9.31
C ARG A 71 -4.18 -7.81 8.70
N HIS A 72 -5.07 -7.14 7.96
CA HIS A 72 -4.84 -5.86 7.30
C HIS A 72 -5.50 -4.68 8.02
N ASP A 73 -6.23 -4.93 9.11
CA ASP A 73 -6.79 -3.88 9.96
C ASP A 73 -5.70 -3.25 10.83
N ASN A 74 -4.84 -2.47 10.19
CA ASN A 74 -3.65 -1.87 10.78
C ASN A 74 -3.40 -0.46 10.24
N GLU A 75 -2.46 0.25 10.88
CA GLU A 75 -2.13 1.63 10.53
C GLU A 75 -1.57 1.78 9.11
N VAL A 76 -0.87 0.76 8.60
CA VAL A 76 -0.35 0.76 7.23
C VAL A 76 -1.49 0.78 6.21
N PHE A 77 -2.51 -0.07 6.39
CA PHE A 77 -3.67 -0.05 5.49
C PHE A 77 -4.47 1.25 5.63
N ALA A 78 -4.63 1.78 6.85
CA ALA A 78 -5.29 3.06 7.07
C ALA A 78 -4.58 4.20 6.30
N ARG A 79 -3.24 4.26 6.36
CA ARG A 79 -2.43 5.23 5.59
C ARG A 79 -2.48 4.97 4.09
N PHE A 80 -2.48 3.70 3.68
CA PHE A 80 -2.64 3.30 2.27
C PHE A 80 -3.96 3.79 1.69
N ARG A 81 -5.06 3.58 2.41
CA ARG A 81 -6.39 4.08 2.02
C ARG A 81 -6.44 5.61 1.99
N ALA A 82 -5.81 6.28 2.95
CA ALA A 82 -5.74 7.73 2.99
C ALA A 82 -4.96 8.32 1.78
N ALA A 83 -3.90 7.64 1.32
CA ALA A 83 -3.10 8.08 0.17
C ALA A 83 -3.89 8.13 -1.17
N LYS A 84 -5.05 7.45 -1.27
CA LYS A 84 -5.98 7.60 -2.39
C LYS A 84 -6.71 8.95 -2.38
N THR A 85 -7.08 9.44 -1.20
CA THR A 85 -8.09 10.51 -1.04
C THR A 85 -7.57 11.89 -1.45
N ASP A 86 -6.25 12.09 -1.48
CA ASP A 86 -5.61 13.37 -1.85
C ASP A 86 -5.77 13.77 -3.34
N THR A 87 -6.58 13.06 -4.12
CA THR A 87 -6.95 13.44 -5.50
C THR A 87 -8.44 13.74 -5.68
N VAL A 88 -9.25 13.63 -4.62
CA VAL A 88 -10.68 13.99 -4.66
C VAL A 88 -10.93 15.24 -3.81
N GLU A 89 -10.18 16.31 -4.09
CA GLU A 89 -10.55 17.68 -3.71
C GLU A 89 -10.18 18.71 -4.82
N ARG A 90 -10.18 18.26 -6.09
CA ARG A 90 -10.32 19.12 -7.28
C ARG A 90 -11.37 18.54 -8.23
N ALA A 91 -12.56 18.36 -7.71
CA ALA A 91 -13.78 18.22 -8.49
C ALA A 91 -14.96 18.69 -7.62
N ASP A 92 -15.01 20.00 -7.35
CA ASP A 92 -16.27 20.75 -7.24
C ASP A 92 -16.90 20.81 -8.64
N PRO A 93 -18.23 20.81 -8.78
CA PRO A 93 -19.19 21.57 -7.97
C PRO A 93 -20.31 20.78 -7.27
#